data_AF-A0A846AWK6-F1
#
_entry.id   AF-A0A846AWK6-F1
#
_cell.length_a   1.000
_cell.length_b   1.000
_cell.length_c   1.000
_cell.angle_alpha   90.00
_cell.angle_beta   90.00
_cell.angle_gamma   90.00
#
_symmetry.space_group_name_H-M   'P 1'
#
loop_
_entity.id
_entity.type
_entity.pdbx_description
1 polymer ?
#
loop_
_entity_poly.entity_id
_entity_poly.type
_entity_poly.pdbx_seq_one_letter_code
_entity_poly.pdbx_strand_id
1 'polypeptide(L)' 'MNETTKKQLAQVHSEAKQHYNVIHKFGRFPHRNQLLNRKSKLEETAFLLQRKSFT' A
#
# COMPACT_ATOMS: atom_id res chain seq x y z
N MET A 1 -13.03 13.31 22.10
CA MET A 1 -12.94 12.04 21.36
C MET A 1 -12.68 10.92 22.36
N ASN A 2 -13.32 9.77 22.21
CA ASN A 2 -13.01 8.62 23.07
C ASN A 2 -11.69 7.95 22.63
N GLU A 3 -11.04 7.22 23.54
CA GLU A 3 -9.74 6.58 23.28
C GLU A 3 -9.80 5.60 22.09
N THR A 4 -10.93 4.92 21.90
CA THR A 4 -11.18 4.06 20.74
C THR A 4 -11.09 4.82 19.42
N THR A 5 -11.74 5.99 19.33
CA THR A 5 -11.71 6.85 18.13
C THR A 5 -10.28 7.34 17.87
N LYS A 6 -9.55 7.72 18.93
CA LYS A 6 -8.16 8.19 18.81
C LYS A 6 -7.25 7.10 18.26
N LYS A 7 -7.40 5.85 18.73
CA LYS A 7 -6.66 4.70 18.23
C LYS A 7 -7.01 4.37 16.77
N GLN A 8 -8.29 4.40 16.41
CA GLN A 8 -8.74 4.18 15.03
C GLN A 8 -8.17 5.24 14.08
N LEU A 9 -8.19 6.52 14.45
CA LEU A 9 -7.61 7.59 13.66
C LEU A 9 -6.10 7.43 13.47
N ALA A 10 -5.37 7.03 14.51
CA ALA A 10 -3.93 6.76 14.41
C ALA A 10 -3.64 5.60 13.45
N GLN A 11 -4.47 4.54 13.48
CA GLN A 11 -4.36 3.41 12.56
C GLN A 11 -4.62 3.84 11.11
N VAL A 12 -5.74 4.54 10.86
CA VAL A 12 -6.10 5.04 9.53
C VAL A 12 -5.01 5.96 8.97
N HIS A 13 -4.43 6.83 9.80
CA HIS A 13 -3.32 7.68 9.38
C HIS A 13 -2.07 6.87 8.99
N SER A 14 -1.74 5.84 9.77
CA SER A 14 -0.62 4.93 9.45
C SER A 14 -0.85 4.23 8.12
N GLU A 15 -2.06 3.69 7.91
CA GLU A 15 -2.43 3.03 6.66
C GLU A 15 -2.39 4.02 5.48
N ALA A 16 -2.97 5.21 5.61
CA ALA A 16 -2.93 6.25 4.59
C ALA A 16 -1.49 6.63 4.19
N LYS A 17 -0.58 6.74 5.17
CA LYS A 17 0.84 7.02 4.92
C LYS A 17 1.52 5.89 4.14
N GLN A 18 1.19 4.63 4.45
CA GLN A 18 1.72 3.50 3.69
C GLN A 18 1.21 3.49 2.24
N HIS A 19 -0.08 3.75 2.01
CA HIS A 19 -0.64 3.87 0.66
C HIS A 19 0.00 5.01 -0.12
N TYR A 20 0.18 6.17 0.53
CA TYR A 20 0.89 7.31 -0.05
C TYR A 20 2.30 6.91 -0.49
N ASN A 21 3.08 6.25 0.36
CA ASN A 21 4.45 5.85 0.01
C ASN A 21 4.50 4.91 -1.20
N VAL A 22 3.53 4.00 -1.33
CA VAL A 22 3.44 3.10 -2.50
C VAL A 22 3.15 3.89 -3.77
N ILE A 23 2.14 4.78 -3.74
CA ILE A 23 1.81 5.62 -4.89
C ILE A 23 2.96 6.58 -5.23
N HIS A 24 3.59 7.20 -4.23
CA HIS A 24 4.70 8.10 -4.42
C HIS A 24 5.90 7.40 -5.07
N LYS A 25 6.20 6.16 -4.68
CA LYS A 25 7.31 5.38 -5.23
C LYS A 25 7.01 4.81 -6.63
N PHE A 26 5.81 4.26 -6.86
CA PHE A 26 5.52 3.49 -8.08
C PHE A 26 4.57 4.20 -9.06
N GLY A 27 3.92 5.30 -8.65
CA GLY A 27 2.86 5.99 -9.39
C GLY A 27 1.54 5.21 -9.49
N ARG A 28 1.47 4.02 -8.91
CA ARG A 28 0.34 3.08 -8.96
C ARG A 28 0.44 2.07 -7.84
N PHE A 29 -0.54 1.17 -7.76
CA PHE A 29 -0.53 0.02 -6.86
C PHE A 29 -0.03 -1.25 -7.57
N PRO A 30 1.19 -1.74 -7.27
CA PRO A 30 1.74 -2.94 -7.93
C PRO A 30 0.91 -4.21 -7.77
N HIS A 31 0.22 -4.38 -6.63
CA HIS A 31 -0.60 -5.56 -6.39
C HIS A 31 -1.76 -5.69 -7.39
N ARG A 32 -2.21 -4.57 -7.99
CA ARG A 32 -3.27 -4.56 -9.01
C ARG A 32 -2.74 -4.75 -10.43
N ASN A 33 -1.44 -4.97 -10.61
CA ASN A 33 -0.88 -5.07 -11.96
C ASN A 33 -1.46 -6.27 -12.70
N GLN A 34 -1.47 -7.44 -12.09
CA GLN A 34 -2.03 -8.65 -12.69
C GLN A 34 -3.53 -8.51 -12.98
N LEU A 35 -4.32 -7.99 -12.02
CA LEU A 35 -5.76 -7.80 -12.17
C LEU A 35 -6.11 -6.82 -13.31
N LEU A 36 -5.26 -5.82 -13.54
CA LEU A 36 -5.44 -4.80 -14.58
C LEU A 36 -4.65 -5.10 -15.86
N ASN A 37 -4.16 -6.33 -16.05
CA ASN A 37 -3.38 -6.76 -17.21
C ASN A 37 -2.14 -5.89 -17.50
N ARG A 38 -1.49 -5.37 -16.46
CA ARG A 38 -0.26 -4.56 -16.53
C ARG A 38 0.96 -5.41 -16.23
N LYS A 39 2.04 -5.24 -17.00
CA LYS A 39 3.34 -5.83 -16.68
C LYS A 39 3.96 -5.13 -15.46
N SER A 40 4.39 -5.93 -14.48
CA SER A 40 5.16 -5.45 -13.33
C SER A 40 6.62 -5.23 -13.70
N LYS A 41 7.21 -4.14 -13.20
CA LYS A 41 8.66 -3.88 -13.25
C LYS A 41 9.39 -4.75 -12.23
N LEU A 42 10.69 -4.95 -12.40
CA LEU A 42 11.51 -5.73 -11.47
C LEU A 42 11.41 -5.22 -10.02
N GLU A 43 11.47 -3.90 -9.82
CA GLU A 43 11.33 -3.26 -8.51
C GLU A 43 9.94 -3.47 -7.89
N GLU A 44 8.89 -3.48 -8.72
CA GLU A 44 7.52 -3.76 -8.28
C GLU A 44 7.37 -5.22 -7.87
N THR A 45 7.95 -6.15 -8.61
CA THR A 45 7.97 -7.58 -8.26
C THR A 45 8.75 -7.84 -6.98
N ALA A 46 9.93 -7.23 -6.83
CA ALA A 46 10.71 -7.32 -5.58
C ALA A 46 9.94 -6.75 -4.38
N PHE A 47 9.23 -5.63 -4.57
CA PHE A 47 8.36 -5.05 -3.55
C PHE A 47 7.21 -6.00 -3.14
N LEU A 48 6.60 -6.70 -4.10
CA LEU A 48 5.55 -7.69 -3.83
C LEU A 48 6.08 -8.95 -3.14
N LEU A 49 7.36 -9.30 -3.33
CA LEU A 49 8.01 -10.43 -2.66
C LEU A 49 8.42 -10.11 -1.22
N GLN A 50 8.85 -8.87 -0.95
CA GLN A 50 9.31 -8.47 0.39
C GLN A 50 8.19 -8.43 1.45
N ARG A 51 6.93 -8.33 1.05
CA ARG A 51 5.80 -8.20 1.97
C ARG A 51 4.56 -8.85 1.35
N LYS A 52 3.73 -9.49 2.17
CA LYS A 52 2.28 -9.63 1.91
C LYS A 52 1.62 -8.25 1.95
N SER A 53 2.05 -7.35 1.08
CA SER A 53 1.64 -5.96 1.03
C SER A 53 0.21 -5.90 0.54
N PHE A 54 -0.72 -5.80 1.49
CA PHE A 54 -2.12 -5.45 1.32
C PHE A 54 -2.78 -6.08 0.09
N THR A 55 -3.28 -7.29 0.28
CA THR A 55 -4.39 -7.86 -0.50
C THR A 55 -5.70 -7.41 0.09
#